data_AF-A0A8T6G480-F1
#
_entry.id   AF-A0A8T6G480-F1
#
_cell.length_a   1.000
_cell.length_b   1.000
_cell.length_c   1.000
_cell.angle_alpha   90.00
_cell.angle_beta   90.00
_cell.angle_gamma   90.00
#
_symmetry.space_group_name_H-M   'P 1'
#
loop_
_entity.id
_entity.type
_entity.pdbx_description
1 polymer ?
#
loop_
_entity_poly.entity_id
_entity_poly.type
_entity_poly.pdbx_seq_one_letter_code
_entity_poly.pdbx_strand_id
1 'polypeptide(L)'
;GCMQVVPGSHTLPELCTEEADTSQSFTDVTVPLPEQVHTMPVLMKAGDVLFFNGQLIHGSFPNRTTDRFRRSLIGHYIMGSAEKVSKYYHPVLRMDGSVVELGNSERGGPCGVWVEEDGRPVVEMAVGE
;
A
#
# COMPACT_ATOMS: atom_id res chain seq x y z
N GLY A 1 -15.86 -4.12 4.62
CA GLY A 1 -14.57 -3.55 4.98
C GLY A 1 -14.45 -2.16 4.42
N CYS A 2 -14.01 -1.19 5.20
CA CYS A 2 -13.43 0.06 4.72
C CYS A 2 -11.90 -0.10 4.63
N MET A 3 -11.20 0.91 4.12
CA MET A 3 -9.74 0.99 4.17
C MET A 3 -9.27 0.89 5.63
N GLN A 4 -8.28 0.04 5.88
CA GLN A 4 -7.49 0.00 7.10
C GLN A 4 -6.10 0.55 6.79
N VAL A 5 -5.50 1.27 7.72
CA VAL A 5 -4.15 1.81 7.59
C VAL A 5 -3.33 1.58 8.85
N VAL A 6 -2.02 1.54 8.74
CA VAL A 6 -1.11 1.65 9.90
C VAL A 6 -0.55 3.08 9.92
N PRO A 7 -1.07 3.98 10.78
CA PRO A 7 -0.59 5.36 10.83
C PRO A 7 0.93 5.42 11.07
N GLY A 8 1.61 6.30 10.33
CA GLY A 8 3.06 6.47 10.45
C GLY A 8 3.92 5.46 9.69
N SER A 9 3.37 4.35 9.20
CA SER A 9 4.19 3.28 8.60
C SER A 9 4.93 3.67 7.31
N HIS A 10 4.52 4.75 6.64
CA HIS A 10 5.21 5.31 5.49
C HIS A 10 6.65 5.78 5.78
N THR A 11 7.04 5.90 7.06
CA THR A 11 8.42 6.20 7.46
C THR A 11 9.27 4.96 7.70
N LEU A 12 8.68 3.76 7.61
CA LEU A 12 9.40 2.50 7.71
C LEU A 12 10.13 2.20 6.39
N PRO A 13 11.21 1.41 6.43
CA PRO A 13 11.72 0.76 5.24
C PRO A 13 10.65 -0.08 4.55
N GLU A 14 10.80 -0.33 3.24
CA GLU A 14 9.93 -1.23 2.49
C GLU A 14 9.93 -2.61 3.17
N LEU A 15 8.77 -3.18 3.46
CA LEU A 15 8.67 -4.48 4.16
C LEU A 15 8.44 -5.62 3.18
N CYS A 16 9.06 -6.77 3.47
CA CYS A 16 8.83 -7.98 2.71
C CYS A 16 7.40 -8.47 2.95
N THR A 17 6.71 -8.84 1.87
CA THR A 17 5.38 -9.41 1.96
C THR A 17 5.44 -10.92 2.19
N GLU A 18 4.48 -11.45 2.91
CA GLU A 18 4.20 -12.87 3.09
C GLU A 18 2.88 -13.27 2.42
N GLU A 19 2.59 -14.57 2.36
CA GLU A 19 1.33 -15.08 1.83
C GLU A 19 0.14 -14.58 2.67
N ALA A 20 -0.86 -14.02 1.99
CA ALA A 20 -2.09 -13.57 2.64
C ALA A 20 -3.12 -14.70 2.76
N ASP A 21 -3.93 -14.64 3.83
CA ASP A 21 -5.17 -15.41 3.91
C ASP A 21 -6.18 -14.93 2.85
N THR A 22 -6.26 -15.66 1.75
CA THR A 22 -7.14 -15.35 0.59
C THR A 22 -8.63 -15.51 0.89
N SER A 23 -9.02 -16.05 2.05
CA SER A 23 -10.41 -15.98 2.52
C SER A 23 -10.80 -14.57 2.99
N GLN A 24 -9.81 -13.75 3.31
CA GLN A 24 -9.97 -12.38 3.81
C GLN A 24 -9.40 -11.33 2.86
N SER A 25 -8.35 -11.65 2.12
CA SER A 25 -7.73 -10.76 1.14
C SER A 25 -8.09 -11.15 -0.28
N PHE A 26 -8.23 -10.13 -1.14
CA PHE A 26 -8.33 -10.36 -2.59
C PHE A 26 -6.96 -10.58 -3.24
N THR A 27 -5.88 -10.10 -2.60
CA THR A 27 -4.49 -10.33 -3.02
C THR A 27 -3.90 -11.50 -2.24
N ASP A 28 -2.93 -12.18 -2.84
CA ASP A 28 -2.19 -13.31 -2.29
C ASP A 28 -1.01 -12.89 -1.38
N VAL A 29 -0.78 -11.59 -1.22
CA VAL A 29 0.31 -11.04 -0.40
C VAL A 29 -0.19 -10.06 0.66
N THR A 30 0.48 -10.05 1.82
CA THR A 30 0.25 -9.14 2.96
C THR A 30 1.58 -8.73 3.58
N VAL A 31 1.59 -7.62 4.33
CA VAL A 31 2.73 -7.23 5.16
C VAL A 31 2.52 -7.80 6.56
N PRO A 32 3.48 -8.55 7.14
CA PRO A 32 3.38 -8.99 8.52
C PRO A 32 3.38 -7.77 9.43
N LEU A 33 2.46 -7.73 10.39
CA LEU A 33 2.42 -6.69 11.42
C LEU A 33 2.73 -7.32 12.78
N PRO A 34 3.69 -6.77 13.55
CA PRO A 34 3.93 -7.24 14.91
C PRO A 34 2.70 -6.92 15.78
N GLU A 35 2.49 -7.69 16.86
CA GLU A 35 1.27 -7.62 17.68
C GLU A 35 0.97 -6.22 18.23
N GLN A 36 2.01 -5.41 18.45
CA GLN A 36 1.94 -4.05 18.98
C GLN A 36 1.53 -3.02 17.91
N VAL A 37 1.56 -3.39 16.63
CA VAL A 37 1.20 -2.53 15.51
C VAL A 37 -0.22 -2.85 15.07
N HIS A 38 -1.11 -1.88 15.26
CA HIS A 38 -2.52 -2.04 14.94
C HIS A 38 -2.92 -1.23 13.71
N THR A 39 -3.81 -1.82 12.92
CA THR A 39 -4.47 -1.11 11.84
C THR A 39 -5.64 -0.27 12.38
N MET A 40 -5.91 0.86 11.73
CA MET A 40 -7.00 1.77 12.04
C MET A 40 -7.94 1.91 10.85
N PRO A 41 -9.27 1.88 11.07
CA PRO A 41 -10.23 2.08 10.00
C PRO A 41 -10.29 3.56 9.59
N VAL A 42 -10.25 3.82 8.28
CA VAL A 42 -10.55 5.15 7.75
C VAL A 42 -12.03 5.20 7.37
N LEU A 43 -12.84 5.75 8.27
CA LEU A 43 -14.29 5.91 8.07
C LEU A 43 -14.55 7.16 7.23
N MET A 44 -15.29 6.98 6.13
CA MET A 44 -15.52 8.02 5.13
C MET A 44 -16.98 8.01 4.69
N LYS A 45 -17.53 9.20 4.47
CA LYS A 45 -18.82 9.44 3.82
C LYS A 45 -18.62 9.54 2.30
N ALA A 46 -19.73 9.45 1.56
CA ALA A 46 -19.69 9.69 0.11
C ALA A 46 -19.18 11.11 -0.18
N GLY A 47 -18.11 11.21 -0.97
CA GLY A 47 -17.47 12.48 -1.32
C GLY A 47 -16.22 12.79 -0.51
N ASP A 48 -15.97 12.11 0.61
CA ASP A 48 -14.72 12.27 1.34
C ASP A 48 -13.54 11.72 0.50
N VAL A 49 -12.36 12.32 0.67
CA VAL A 49 -11.14 11.92 -0.04
C VAL A 49 -10.02 11.66 0.98
N LEU A 50 -9.31 10.55 0.81
CA LEU A 50 -8.11 10.22 1.58
C LEU A 50 -6.90 10.37 0.66
N PHE A 51 -6.01 11.30 0.99
CA PHE A 51 -4.67 11.37 0.42
C PHE A 51 -3.70 10.66 1.36
N PHE A 52 -2.88 9.75 0.83
CA PHE A 52 -1.89 9.03 1.59
C PHE A 52 -0.66 8.71 0.75
N ASN A 53 0.46 8.51 1.42
CA ASN A 53 1.72 8.12 0.77
C ASN A 53 1.63 6.66 0.28
N GLY A 54 2.20 6.36 -0.89
CA GLY A 54 2.19 5.02 -1.48
C GLY A 54 2.85 3.93 -0.61
N GLN A 55 3.72 4.30 0.33
CA GLN A 55 4.38 3.39 1.28
C GLN A 55 3.57 3.17 2.58
N LEU A 56 2.44 3.85 2.77
CA LEU A 56 1.58 3.59 3.92
C LEU A 56 1.03 2.17 3.81
N ILE A 57 1.21 1.35 4.85
CA ILE A 57 0.64 0.01 4.91
C ILE A 57 -0.87 0.18 5.00
N HIS A 58 -1.58 -0.39 4.04
CA HIS A 58 -3.02 -0.27 3.93
C HIS A 58 -3.64 -1.51 3.30
N GLY A 59 -4.93 -1.72 3.57
CA GLY A 59 -5.68 -2.84 3.04
C GLY A 59 -7.18 -2.66 3.26
N SER A 60 -7.99 -3.63 2.84
CA SER A 60 -9.44 -3.61 3.06
C SER A 60 -9.96 -5.00 3.34
N PHE A 61 -10.72 -5.14 4.42
CA PHE A 61 -11.43 -6.39 4.69
C PHE A 61 -12.59 -6.62 3.70
N PRO A 62 -13.09 -7.87 3.58
CA PRO A 62 -14.24 -8.18 2.75
C PRO A 62 -15.46 -7.33 3.11
N ASN A 63 -16.28 -7.00 2.12
CA ASN A 63 -17.59 -6.41 2.39
C ASN A 63 -18.58 -7.52 2.77
N ARG A 64 -18.99 -7.56 4.04
CA ARG A 64 -19.89 -8.59 4.58
C ARG A 64 -21.38 -8.21 4.50
N THR A 65 -21.72 -7.07 3.90
CA THR A 65 -23.11 -6.66 3.70
C THR A 65 -23.75 -7.44 2.56
N THR A 66 -25.03 -7.78 2.69
CA THR A 66 -25.77 -8.58 1.70
C THR A 66 -26.55 -7.75 0.69
N ASP A 67 -26.67 -6.44 0.92
CA ASP A 67 -27.63 -5.56 0.24
C ASP A 67 -26.99 -4.33 -0.42
N ARG A 68 -25.66 -4.16 -0.32
CA ARG A 68 -24.97 -2.99 -0.88
C ARG A 68 -23.52 -3.24 -1.24
N PHE A 69 -23.02 -2.44 -2.18
CA PHE A 69 -21.61 -2.38 -2.56
C PHE A 69 -20.90 -1.18 -1.93
N ARG A 70 -19.61 -1.34 -1.64
CA ARG A 70 -18.68 -0.23 -1.37
C ARG A 70 -17.99 0.13 -2.69
N ARG A 71 -18.10 1.39 -3.12
CA ARG A 71 -17.41 1.91 -4.31
C ARG A 71 -16.35 2.91 -3.90
N SER A 72 -15.21 2.88 -4.58
CA SER A 72 -14.12 3.86 -4.43
C SER A 72 -13.56 4.20 -5.80
N LEU A 73 -13.16 5.46 -5.97
CA LEU A 73 -12.35 5.92 -7.10
C LEU A 73 -10.93 6.12 -6.59
N ILE A 74 -9.95 5.52 -7.26
CA ILE A 74 -8.54 5.57 -6.85
C ILE A 74 -7.74 6.25 -7.95
N GLY A 75 -6.98 7.27 -7.58
CA GLY A 75 -6.00 7.93 -8.44
C GLY A 75 -4.60 7.74 -7.86
N HIS A 76 -3.66 7.30 -8.70
CA HIS A 76 -2.26 7.23 -8.33
C HIS A 76 -1.54 8.45 -8.90
N TYR A 77 -0.81 9.16 -8.04
CA TYR A 77 -0.04 10.34 -8.41
C TYR A 77 1.41 10.09 -8.08
N ILE A 78 2.30 10.48 -8.99
CA ILE A 78 3.75 10.38 -8.85
C ILE A 78 4.38 11.75 -9.02
N MET A 79 5.62 11.92 -8.54
CA MET A 79 6.35 13.16 -8.73
C MET A 79 6.58 13.44 -10.22
N GLY A 80 6.48 14.71 -10.62
CA GLY A 80 6.66 15.12 -12.02
C GLY A 80 8.07 14.87 -12.57
N SER A 81 9.05 14.65 -11.70
CA SER A 81 10.42 14.27 -12.04
C SER A 81 10.66 12.76 -12.05
N ALA A 82 9.63 11.93 -11.90
CA ALA A 82 9.77 10.49 -11.98
C ALA A 82 10.22 10.09 -13.40
N GLU A 83 11.23 9.22 -13.50
CA GLU A 83 11.73 8.73 -14.78
C GLU A 83 11.08 7.41 -15.22
N LYS A 84 10.61 6.63 -14.24
CA LYS A 84 10.08 5.28 -14.44
C LYS A 84 8.91 5.00 -13.50
N VAL A 85 7.98 4.18 -13.94
CA VAL A 85 6.88 3.64 -13.13
C VAL A 85 6.58 2.21 -13.56
N SER A 86 5.92 1.41 -12.71
CA SER A 86 5.53 0.05 -13.10
C SER A 86 4.66 0.05 -14.36
N LYS A 87 4.86 -0.95 -15.22
CA LYS A 87 4.16 -1.10 -16.51
C LYS A 87 2.63 -1.01 -16.41
N TYR A 88 2.06 -1.35 -15.25
CA TYR A 88 0.62 -1.34 -15.00
C TYR A 88 0.02 0.06 -14.81
N TYR A 89 0.86 1.10 -14.65
CA TYR A 89 0.42 2.49 -14.51
C TYR A 89 0.45 3.28 -15.83
N HIS A 90 0.81 2.63 -16.94
CA HIS A 90 0.79 3.26 -18.25
C HIS A 90 -0.60 3.18 -18.90
N PRO A 91 -1.04 4.22 -19.63
CA PRO A 91 -0.34 5.48 -19.88
C PRO A 91 -0.34 6.42 -18.66
N VAL A 92 0.76 7.12 -18.44
CA VAL A 92 0.86 8.18 -17.43
C VAL A 92 0.40 9.49 -18.04
N LEU A 93 -0.46 10.22 -17.32
CA LEU A 93 -1.06 11.47 -17.80
C LEU A 93 -0.62 12.65 -16.94
N ARG A 94 -0.39 13.80 -17.56
CA ARG A 94 -0.40 15.10 -16.88
C ARG A 94 -1.84 15.47 -16.50
N MET A 95 -1.98 16.46 -15.63
CA MET A 95 -3.30 16.98 -15.22
C MET A 95 -4.11 17.58 -16.38
N ASP A 96 -3.46 17.98 -17.47
CA ASP A 96 -4.12 18.44 -18.70
C ASP A 96 -4.53 17.30 -19.65
N GLY A 97 -4.29 16.04 -19.27
CA GLY A 97 -4.60 14.85 -20.06
C GLY A 97 -3.55 14.48 -21.11
N SER A 98 -2.47 15.26 -21.28
CA SER A 98 -1.36 14.88 -22.16
C SER A 98 -0.59 13.68 -21.59
N VAL A 99 -0.13 12.80 -22.48
CA VAL A 99 0.67 11.63 -22.08
C VAL A 99 2.10 12.05 -21.70
N VAL A 100 2.63 11.43 -20.65
CA VAL A 100 4.04 11.51 -20.26
C VAL A 100 4.69 10.16 -20.57
N GLU A 101 5.73 10.19 -21.39
CA GLU A 101 6.54 9.00 -21.65
C GLU A 101 7.49 8.77 -20.48
N LEU A 102 7.22 7.73 -19.68
CA LEU A 102 8.10 7.26 -18.62
C LEU A 102 8.63 5.87 -18.96
N GLY A 103 9.80 5.52 -18.45
CA GLY A 103 10.29 4.15 -18.53
C GLY A 103 9.48 3.19 -17.66
N ASN A 104 9.73 1.89 -17.82
CA ASN A 104 9.22 0.86 -16.92
C ASN A 104 10.18 0.69 -15.75
N SER A 105 9.69 0.79 -14.51
CA SER A 105 10.49 0.39 -13.36
C SER A 105 10.62 -1.12 -13.34
N GLU A 106 11.80 -1.62 -12.94
CA GLU A 106 11.96 -3.03 -12.59
C GLU A 106 11.18 -3.34 -11.29
N ARG A 107 11.20 -4.61 -10.86
CA ARG A 107 10.53 -5.04 -9.62
C ARG A 107 11.11 -4.27 -8.42
N GLY A 108 10.37 -4.26 -7.30
CA GLY A 108 10.81 -3.60 -6.06
C GLY A 108 12.22 -4.02 -5.64
N GLY A 109 12.93 -3.11 -4.99
CA GLY A 109 14.27 -3.35 -4.44
C GLY A 109 14.25 -4.27 -3.21
N PRO A 110 15.37 -4.37 -2.46
CA PRO A 110 15.40 -5.12 -1.22
C PRO A 110 14.35 -4.61 -0.25
N CYS A 111 13.78 -5.53 0.53
CA CYS A 111 12.77 -5.26 1.55
C CYS A 111 13.29 -5.66 2.93
N GLY A 112 12.65 -5.18 3.98
CA GLY A 112 12.98 -5.42 5.38
C GLY A 112 12.02 -6.40 6.06
N VAL A 113 12.46 -6.91 7.19
CA VAL A 113 11.72 -7.81 8.07
C VAL A 113 11.66 -7.20 9.47
N TRP A 114 10.65 -7.59 10.24
CA TRP A 114 10.55 -7.19 11.64
C TRP A 114 11.54 -7.98 12.49
N VAL A 115 12.27 -7.27 13.35
CA VAL A 115 13.15 -7.82 14.38
C VAL A 115 12.84 -7.17 15.74
N GLU A 116 13.16 -7.84 16.83
CA GLU A 116 13.01 -7.29 18.18
C GLU A 116 14.32 -6.62 18.64
N GLU A 117 14.27 -5.33 18.95
CA GLU A 117 15.36 -4.55 19.53
C GLU A 117 14.87 -3.85 20.80
N ASP A 118 15.52 -4.08 21.94
CA ASP A 118 15.14 -3.53 23.25
C ASP A 118 13.64 -3.74 23.63
N GLY A 119 13.07 -4.88 23.22
CA GLY A 119 11.67 -5.23 23.47
C GLY A 119 10.67 -4.42 22.64
N ARG A 120 11.12 -3.86 21.50
CA ARG A 120 10.30 -3.15 20.53
C ARG A 120 10.54 -3.73 19.13
N PRO A 121 9.48 -3.83 18.31
CA PRO A 121 9.65 -4.22 16.91
C PRO A 121 10.28 -3.07 16.11
N VAL A 122 11.37 -3.38 15.42
CA VAL A 122 12.05 -2.49 14.46
C VAL A 122 12.18 -3.20 13.10
N VAL A 123 12.35 -2.42 12.03
CA VAL A 123 12.51 -2.97 10.68
C VAL A 123 13.98 -3.00 10.31
N GLU A 124 14.49 -4.20 10.02
CA GLU A 124 15.85 -4.40 9.51
C GLU A 124 15.78 -4.86 8.05
N MET A 125 16.70 -4.40 7.20
CA MET A 125 16.75 -4.84 5.80
C MET A 125 17.09 -6.32 5.74
N ALA A 126 16.29 -7.12 5.01
CA ALA A 126 16.65 -8.51 4.76
C ALA A 126 17.96 -8.53 3.98
N VAL A 127 18.95 -9.27 4.48
CA VAL A 127 20.18 -9.52 3.74
C VAL A 127 19.77 -10.36 2.53
N GLY A 128 19.88 -9.78 1.34
CA GLY A 128 19.50 -10.46 0.10
C GLY A 128 20.28 -11.77 -0.07
N GLU A 129 19.59 -12.83 -0.47
CA GLU A 129 20.22 -13.99 -1.11
C GLU A 129 20.75 -13.62 -2.50
#